data_AF-A0A1S8CFG7-F1
#
_entry.id   AF-A0A1S8CFG7-F1
#
_cell.length_a   1.000
_cell.length_b   1.000
_cell.length_c   1.000
_cell.angle_alpha   90.00
_cell.angle_beta   90.00
_cell.angle_gamma   90.00
#
_symmetry.space_group_name_H-M   'P 1'
#
loop_
_entity.id
_entity.type
_entity.pdbx_description
1 polymer ?
#
loop_
_entity_poly.entity_id
_entity_poly.type
_entity_poly.pdbx_seq_one_letter_code
_entity_poly.pdbx_strand_id
1 'polypeptide(L)'
;MRIDKEKVIDIVSIVGYFAFAYLAIEFFSINKYDWMLEPGDSVCSIPHQSFSNRTLQAGIAALFLITPLLIALLRNLYIRDRYKTGYYATGILGVTLYGGWVFFGRLVVC
;
A
#
# COMPACT_ATOMS: atom_id res chain seq x y z
N MET A 1 -13.57 -20.37 22.24
CA MET A 1 -12.35 -19.95 21.52
C MET A 1 -11.70 -18.83 22.33
N ARG A 2 -10.63 -19.09 23.10
CA ARG A 2 -9.92 -18.05 23.86
C ARG A 2 -8.93 -17.40 22.88
N ILE A 3 -9.34 -16.29 22.28
CA ILE A 3 -8.44 -15.48 21.46
C ILE A 3 -7.53 -14.75 22.44
N ASP A 4 -6.24 -14.96 22.30
CA ASP A 4 -5.23 -14.28 23.11
C ASP A 4 -5.26 -12.78 22.84
N LYS A 5 -5.17 -11.95 23.88
CA LYS A 5 -5.33 -10.48 23.76
C LYS A 5 -4.32 -9.90 22.77
N GLU A 6 -3.13 -10.50 22.71
CA GLU A 6 -2.07 -10.11 21.78
C GLU A 6 -2.47 -10.31 20.31
N LYS A 7 -3.15 -11.41 19.99
CA LYS A 7 -3.62 -11.67 18.63
C LYS A 7 -4.68 -10.68 18.18
N VAL A 8 -5.53 -10.20 19.09
CA VAL A 8 -6.54 -9.18 18.76
C VAL A 8 -5.87 -7.85 18.42
N ILE A 9 -4.84 -7.45 19.18
CA ILE A 9 -4.09 -6.22 18.93
C ILE A 9 -3.34 -6.30 17.59
N ASP A 10 -2.73 -7.45 17.27
CA ASP A 10 -2.09 -7.65 15.97
C ASP A 10 -3.09 -7.58 14.80
N ILE A 11 -4.32 -8.07 14.99
CA ILE A 11 -5.40 -7.95 13.99
C ILE A 11 -5.84 -6.51 13.81
N VAL A 12 -6.15 -5.81 14.91
CA VAL A 12 -6.60 -4.40 14.85
C VAL A 12 -5.51 -3.51 14.26
N SER A 13 -4.25 -3.72 14.62
CA SER A 13 -3.13 -2.92 14.11
C SER A 13 -2.95 -3.07 12.60
N ILE A 14 -3.06 -4.28 12.05
CA ILE A 14 -2.93 -4.45 10.59
C ILE A 14 -4.14 -3.89 9.85
N VAL A 15 -5.34 -4.06 10.39
CA VAL A 15 -6.56 -3.51 9.76
C VAL A 15 -6.49 -1.99 9.74
N GLY A 16 -6.08 -1.37 10.86
CA GLY A 16 -5.82 0.06 10.93
C GLY A 16 -4.72 0.49 9.96
N TYR A 17 -3.65 -0.30 9.84
CA TYR A 17 -2.58 -0.02 8.91
C TYR A 17 -3.04 -0.13 7.44
N PHE A 18 -3.88 -1.10 7.08
CA PHE A 18 -4.45 -1.21 5.75
C PHE A 18 -5.38 -0.03 5.43
N ALA A 19 -6.20 0.41 6.37
CA ALA A 19 -7.04 1.60 6.20
C ALA A 19 -6.17 2.86 5.99
N PHE A 20 -5.11 3.00 6.78
CA PHE A 20 -4.15 4.09 6.61
C PHE A 20 -3.41 4.01 5.27
N ALA A 21 -2.91 2.83 4.89
CA ALA A 21 -2.22 2.59 3.63
C ALA A 21 -3.13 2.87 2.43
N TYR A 22 -4.41 2.51 2.50
CA TYR A 22 -5.40 2.86 1.47
C TYR A 22 -5.49 4.37 1.28
N LEU A 23 -5.70 5.13 2.36
CA LEU A 23 -5.80 6.60 2.30
C LEU A 23 -4.49 7.23 1.82
N ALA A 24 -3.35 6.74 2.30
CA ALA A 24 -2.04 7.23 1.91
C ALA A 24 -1.76 6.96 0.43
N ILE A 25 -2.08 5.76 -0.08
CA ILE A 25 -1.90 5.42 -1.49
C ILE A 25 -2.77 6.31 -2.37
N GLU A 26 -4.03 6.51 -2.03
CA GLU A 26 -4.91 7.42 -2.79
C GLU A 26 -4.33 8.84 -2.80
N PHE A 27 -3.90 9.37 -1.65
CA PHE A 27 -3.27 10.68 -1.54
C PHE A 27 -1.97 10.80 -2.37
N PHE A 28 -1.09 9.80 -2.28
CA PHE A 28 0.15 9.76 -3.07
C PHE A 28 -0.10 9.46 -4.55
N SER A 29 -1.26 8.94 -4.94
CA SER A 29 -1.59 8.64 -6.34
C SER A 29 -2.19 9.81 -7.10
N ILE A 30 -2.50 10.91 -6.41
CA ILE A 30 -3.03 12.14 -7.02
C ILE A 30 -2.04 12.62 -8.06
N ASN A 31 -2.47 12.58 -9.32
CA ASN A 31 -1.71 13.06 -10.46
C ASN A 31 -2.03 14.53 -10.71
N LYS A 32 -1.12 15.18 -11.45
CA LYS A 32 -1.30 16.58 -11.87
C LYS A 32 -2.60 16.82 -12.63
N TYR A 33 -3.16 15.80 -13.29
CA TYR A 33 -4.32 15.93 -14.18
C TYR A 33 -5.60 15.30 -13.63
N ASP A 34 -5.59 14.79 -12.39
CA ASP A 34 -6.78 14.16 -11.79
C ASP A 34 -7.92 15.16 -11.57
N TRP A 35 -7.62 16.46 -11.50
CA TRP A 35 -8.64 17.52 -11.45
C TRP A 35 -9.38 17.73 -12.78
N MET A 36 -8.88 17.16 -13.89
CA MET A 36 -9.57 17.17 -15.18
C MET A 36 -10.57 16.02 -15.32
N LEU A 37 -10.66 15.11 -14.35
CA LEU A 37 -11.65 14.05 -14.37
C LEU A 37 -13.04 14.60 -14.10
N GLU A 38 -13.92 14.47 -15.07
CA GLU A 38 -15.36 14.65 -14.85
C GLU A 38 -15.95 13.39 -14.19
N PRO A 39 -17.00 13.53 -13.37
CA PRO A 39 -17.65 12.38 -12.74
C PRO A 39 -18.29 11.48 -13.80
N GLY A 40 -17.69 10.31 -14.02
CA GLY A 40 -18.10 9.34 -15.05
C GLY A 40 -17.01 9.04 -16.09
N ASP A 41 -15.94 9.85 -16.12
CA ASP A 41 -14.79 9.60 -16.98
C ASP A 41 -13.89 8.47 -16.44
N SER A 42 -13.26 7.77 -17.38
CA SER A 42 -12.26 6.75 -17.07
C SER A 42 -10.87 7.40 -16.95
N VAL A 43 -9.96 6.76 -16.20
CA VAL A 43 -8.57 7.23 -16.05
C VAL A 43 -7.81 7.29 -17.39
N CYS A 44 -8.38 6.69 -18.44
CA CYS A 44 -7.83 6.59 -19.79
C CYS A 44 -8.06 7.85 -20.63
N SER A 45 -9.00 8.72 -20.26
CA SER A 45 -9.25 9.98 -20.98
C SER A 45 -8.24 11.08 -20.63
N ILE A 46 -7.43 10.88 -19.58
CA ILE A 46 -6.48 11.87 -19.08
C ILE A 46 -5.12 11.74 -19.77
N PRO A 47 -4.44 12.85 -20.12
CA PRO A 47 -3.04 12.81 -20.50
C PRO A 47 -2.17 12.17 -19.41
N HIS A 48 -1.41 11.15 -19.81
CA HIS A 48 -0.56 10.41 -18.89
C HIS A 48 0.66 11.24 -18.47
N GLN A 49 0.92 11.27 -17.17
CA GLN A 49 2.17 11.79 -16.64
C GLN A 49 3.33 10.86 -17.04
N SER A 50 4.54 11.42 -17.22
CA SER A 50 5.70 10.61 -17.63
C SER A 50 5.94 9.45 -16.66
N PHE A 51 6.25 8.28 -17.21
CA PHE A 51 6.49 7.06 -16.43
C PHE A 51 7.52 7.28 -15.31
N SER A 52 8.58 8.06 -15.58
CA SER A 52 9.62 8.39 -14.58
C SER A 52 9.10 9.17 -13.38
N ASN A 53 8.14 10.08 -13.54
CA ASN A 53 7.61 10.84 -12.41
C ASN A 53 6.71 9.95 -11.55
N ARG A 54 5.96 9.07 -12.20
CA ARG A 54 5.02 8.16 -11.55
C ARG A 54 5.74 7.03 -10.80
N THR A 55 6.83 6.49 -11.34
CA THR A 55 7.69 5.55 -10.61
C THR A 55 8.34 6.20 -9.40
N LEU A 56 8.75 7.47 -9.50
CA LEU A 56 9.33 8.21 -8.39
C LEU A 56 8.29 8.45 -7.28
N GLN A 57 7.06 8.83 -7.64
CA GLN A 57 5.94 8.97 -6.72
C GLN A 57 5.56 7.64 -6.04
N ALA A 58 5.44 6.57 -6.82
CA ALA A 58 5.21 5.22 -6.30
C ALA A 58 6.35 4.77 -5.37
N GLY A 59 7.60 5.11 -5.70
CA GLY A 59 8.77 4.85 -4.86
C GLY A 59 8.71 5.57 -3.52
N ILE A 60 8.32 6.84 -3.50
CA ILE A 60 8.13 7.61 -2.26
C ILE A 60 7.01 6.99 -1.40
N ALA A 61 5.88 6.66 -2.01
CA ALA A 61 4.76 6.03 -1.31
C ALA A 61 5.16 4.65 -0.74
N ALA A 62 5.86 3.84 -1.53
CA ALA A 62 6.39 2.55 -1.12
C ALA A 62 7.38 2.69 0.03
N LEU A 63 8.29 3.67 -0.01
CA LEU A 63 9.22 3.94 1.10
C LEU A 63 8.46 4.30 2.38
N PHE A 64 7.46 5.19 2.30
CA PHE A 64 6.74 5.62 3.50
C PHE A 64 5.92 4.49 4.14
N LEU A 65 5.31 3.64 3.32
CA LEU A 65 4.43 2.57 3.78
C LEU A 65 5.20 1.28 4.11
N ILE A 66 6.07 0.81 3.21
CA ILE A 66 6.74 -0.48 3.37
C ILE A 66 7.81 -0.42 4.46
N THR A 67 8.53 0.69 4.61
CA THR A 67 9.63 0.81 5.60
C THR A 67 9.24 0.45 7.03
N PRO A 68 8.16 0.99 7.63
CA PRO A 68 7.76 0.61 8.99
C PRO A 68 7.41 -0.88 9.12
N LEU A 69 6.77 -1.48 8.10
CA LEU A 69 6.48 -2.91 8.10
C LEU A 69 7.73 -3.76 7.94
N LEU A 70 8.69 -3.30 7.15
CA LEU A 70 9.95 -3.99 6.91
C LEU A 70 10.80 -3.99 8.19
N ILE A 71 10.83 -2.87 8.92
CA ILE A 71 11.46 -2.79 10.25
C ILE A 71 10.78 -3.77 11.23
N ALA A 72 9.45 -3.80 11.27
CA ALA A 72 8.71 -4.74 12.11
C ALA A 72 8.98 -6.21 11.73
N LEU A 73 9.07 -6.51 10.44
CA LEU A 73 9.38 -7.84 9.93
C LEU A 73 10.79 -8.27 10.32
N LEU A 74 11.80 -7.42 10.12
CA LEU A 74 13.18 -7.69 10.50
C LEU A 74 13.33 -7.96 12.01
N ARG A 75 12.63 -7.17 12.84
CA ARG A 75 12.60 -7.38 14.29
C ARG A 75 12.02 -8.75 14.64
N ASN A 76 10.91 -9.13 14.04
CA ASN A 76 10.26 -10.42 14.33
C ASN A 76 11.01 -11.61 13.74
N LEU A 77 11.71 -11.42 12.62
CA LEU A 77 12.63 -12.40 12.05
C LEU A 77 13.78 -12.70 13.02
N TYR A 78 14.35 -11.68 13.66
CA TYR A 78 15.40 -11.84 14.66
C TYR A 78 14.94 -12.63 15.90
N ILE A 79 13.73 -12.34 16.39
CA ILE A 79 13.10 -13.07 17.52
C ILE A 79 12.64 -14.49 17.08
N ARG A 80 12.69 -14.80 15.79
CA ARG A 80 12.32 -16.09 15.19
C ARG A 80 10.84 -16.47 15.39
N ASP A 81 9.98 -15.47 15.56
CA ASP A 81 8.53 -15.65 15.66
C ASP A 81 7.93 -15.86 14.27
N ARG A 82 7.77 -17.14 13.90
CA ARG A 82 7.24 -17.56 12.59
C ARG A 82 5.84 -17.01 12.30
N TYR A 83 5.01 -16.85 13.31
CA TYR A 83 3.63 -16.38 13.15
C TYR A 83 3.63 -14.90 12.79
N LYS A 84 4.32 -14.08 13.57
CA LYS A 84 4.42 -12.63 13.32
C LYS A 84 5.14 -12.35 12.00
N THR A 85 6.22 -13.06 11.68
CA THR A 85 6.93 -12.90 10.40
C THR A 85 6.00 -13.12 9.20
N GLY A 86 5.22 -14.20 9.18
CA GLY A 86 4.26 -14.46 8.09
C GLY A 86 3.17 -13.39 7.99
N TYR A 87 2.72 -12.89 9.14
CA TYR A 87 1.68 -11.87 9.22
C TYR A 87 2.13 -10.53 8.63
N TYR A 88 3.30 -10.02 9.02
CA TYR A 88 3.85 -8.79 8.46
C TYR A 88 4.25 -8.95 6.99
N ALA A 89 4.75 -10.12 6.57
CA ALA A 89 5.04 -10.40 5.17
C ALA A 89 3.79 -10.31 4.29
N THR A 90 2.66 -10.84 4.78
CA THR A 90 1.37 -10.75 4.09
C THR A 90 0.90 -9.29 3.98
N GLY A 91 1.10 -8.49 5.04
CA GLY A 91 0.84 -7.05 5.01
C GLY A 91 1.62 -6.31 3.94
N ILE A 92 2.94 -6.57 3.85
CA ILE A 92 3.81 -5.97 2.83
C ILE A 92 3.34 -6.37 1.42
N LEU A 93 3.03 -7.65 1.20
CA LEU A 93 2.53 -8.12 -0.08
C LEU A 93 1.21 -7.43 -0.46
N GLY A 94 0.26 -7.31 0.48
CA GLY A 94 -1.01 -6.64 0.24
C GLY A 94 -0.85 -5.18 -0.17
N VAL A 95 -0.03 -4.41 0.56
CA VAL A 95 0.22 -3.00 0.24
C VAL A 95 0.98 -2.84 -1.07
N THR A 96 1.94 -3.73 -1.36
CA THR A 96 2.72 -3.68 -2.61
C THR A 96 1.84 -3.97 -3.83
N LEU A 97 0.97 -4.99 -3.74
CA LEU A 97 0.03 -5.34 -4.80
C LEU A 97 -1.01 -4.25 -5.02
N TYR A 98 -1.60 -3.72 -3.94
CA TYR A 98 -2.59 -2.65 -4.04
C TYR A 98 -1.98 -1.35 -4.57
N GLY A 99 -0.83 -0.94 -4.03
CA GLY A 99 -0.09 0.21 -4.53
C GLY A 99 0.29 0.04 -6.00
N GLY A 100 0.87 -1.11 -6.36
CA GLY A 100 1.20 -1.44 -7.75
C GLY A 100 -0.01 -1.37 -8.68
N TRP A 101 -1.18 -1.81 -8.23
CA TRP A 101 -2.43 -1.71 -8.99
C TRP A 101 -2.87 -0.25 -9.20
N VAL A 102 -2.86 0.58 -8.15
CA VAL A 102 -3.26 1.98 -8.24
C VAL A 102 -2.29 2.79 -9.11
N PHE A 103 -0.98 2.57 -8.93
CA PHE A 103 0.04 3.30 -9.67
C PHE A 103 0.21 2.80 -11.11
N PHE A 104 0.20 1.49 -11.37
CA PHE A 104 0.49 0.96 -12.72
C PHE A 104 -0.68 0.20 -13.33
N GLY A 105 -1.39 -0.61 -12.54
CA GLY A 105 -2.49 -1.46 -13.01
C GLY A 105 -3.60 -0.69 -13.71
N ARG A 106 -4.03 0.47 -13.18
CA ARG A 106 -5.08 1.31 -13.80
C ARG A 106 -4.74 1.78 -15.22
N LEU A 107 -3.45 1.90 -15.57
CA LEU A 107 -3.00 2.36 -16.89
C LEU A 107 -2.87 1.21 -17.91
N VAL A 108 -2.62 -0.02 -17.45
CA VAL A 108 -2.49 -1.19 -18.32
C VAL A 108 -3.84 -1.56 -18.96
N VAL A 109 -4.94 -1.16 -18.34
CA VAL A 109 -6.31 -1.53 -18.73
C VAL A 109 -6.96 -0.47 -19.65
N CYS A 110 -6.21 0.52 -20.14
CA CYS A 110 -6.73 1.66 -20.91
C CYS A 110 -6.78 1.50 -22.45
#